data_AF-A0A957R2J4-F1
#
_entry.id   AF-A0A957R2J4-F1
#
_cell.length_a   1.000
_cell.length_b   1.000
_cell.length_c   1.000
_cell.angle_alpha   90.00
_cell.angle_beta   90.00
_cell.angle_gamma   90.00
#
_symmetry.space_group_name_H-M   'P 1'
#
loop_
_entity.id
_entity.type
_entity.pdbx_description
1 polymer ?
#
loop_
_entity_poly.entity_id
_entity_poly.type
_entity_poly.pdbx_seq_one_letter_code
_entity_poly.pdbx_strand_id
1 'polypeptide(L)'
;MSPSTVCLSFDFDAMSVWYGYPGTTPAMLARGEYGARVGVPRILTLLAQYGIKATFFVPGHTIDSFPEPVEQILSAGHEIAHHSYAHIDPSGQAPAEERAD
;
A
#
# COMPACT_ATOMS: atom_id res chain seq x y z
N MET A 1 24.40 -14.79 21.52
CA MET A 1 23.56 -13.62 21.18
C MET A 1 22.22 -14.15 20.75
N SER A 2 21.12 -13.62 21.29
CA SER A 2 19.79 -13.92 20.75
C SER A 2 19.69 -13.30 19.35
N PRO A 3 19.10 -14.01 18.37
CA PRO A 3 18.92 -13.43 17.04
C PRO A 3 17.98 -12.22 17.12
N SER A 4 18.36 -11.13 16.46
CA SER A 4 17.47 -9.98 16.25
C SER A 4 16.50 -10.28 15.12
N THR A 5 15.23 -9.93 15.31
CA THR A 5 14.21 -9.97 14.26
C THR A 5 14.08 -8.58 13.65
N VAL A 6 14.05 -8.51 12.32
CA VAL A 6 13.79 -7.28 11.55
C VAL A 6 12.63 -7.55 10.62
N CYS A 7 11.64 -6.66 10.62
CA CYS A 7 10.49 -6.71 9.71
C CYS A 7 10.55 -5.50 8.79
N LEU A 8 10.46 -5.74 7.48
CA LEU A 8 10.26 -4.68 6.50
C LEU A 8 8.79 -4.63 6.15
N SER A 9 8.21 -3.43 6.24
CA SER A 9 6.86 -3.16 5.79
C SER A 9 6.83 -2.00 4.79
N PHE A 10 5.83 -2.02 3.93
CA PHE A 10 5.59 -1.00 2.93
C PHE A 10 4.11 -0.68 2.87
N ASP A 11 3.78 0.60 2.87
CA ASP A 11 2.41 1.06 2.69
C ASP A 11 2.22 1.35 1.20
N PHE A 12 1.36 0.56 0.55
CA PHE A 12 1.08 0.68 -0.87
C PHE A 12 -0.18 1.53 -1.07
N ASP A 13 -0.06 2.84 -0.79
CA ASP A 13 -1.24 3.73 -0.81
C ASP A 13 -1.66 4.13 -2.21
N ALA A 14 -0.72 4.24 -3.14
CA ALA A 14 -0.95 4.72 -4.50
C ALA A 14 -1.75 6.05 -4.52
N MET A 15 -2.92 6.08 -5.17
CA MET A 15 -3.75 7.27 -5.25
C MET A 15 -4.62 7.49 -4.00
N SER A 16 -4.84 6.45 -3.18
CA SER A 16 -5.85 6.51 -2.11
C SER A 16 -5.50 7.54 -1.05
N VAL A 17 -4.19 7.70 -0.75
CA VAL A 17 -3.67 8.72 0.18
C VAL A 17 -4.14 10.15 -0.13
N TRP A 18 -4.55 10.45 -1.36
CA TRP A 18 -5.01 11.79 -1.75
C TRP A 18 -6.54 11.96 -1.73
N TYR A 19 -7.35 10.92 -1.56
CA TYR A 19 -8.81 11.09 -1.61
C TYR A 19 -9.38 11.85 -0.42
N GLY A 20 -8.78 11.71 0.76
CA GLY A 20 -9.16 12.49 1.94
C GLY A 20 -8.59 13.90 1.96
N TYR A 21 -7.74 14.29 1.00
CA TYR A 21 -6.96 15.52 1.09
C TYR A 21 -7.65 16.71 0.39
N PRO A 22 -7.94 17.82 1.10
CA PRO A 22 -8.45 19.03 0.47
C PRO A 22 -7.44 19.58 -0.55
N GLY A 23 -7.89 19.82 -1.79
CA GLY A 23 -7.04 20.40 -2.84
C GLY A 23 -6.24 19.38 -3.65
N THR A 24 -6.67 18.11 -3.70
CA THR A 24 -6.08 17.10 -4.57
C THR A 24 -6.00 17.56 -6.03
N THR A 25 -4.82 17.38 -6.62
CA THR A 25 -4.50 17.79 -7.99
C THR A 25 -4.17 16.58 -8.87
N PRO A 26 -4.28 16.70 -10.21
CA PRO A 26 -3.82 15.64 -11.12
C PRO A 26 -2.36 15.23 -10.92
N ALA A 27 -1.49 16.18 -10.54
CA ALA A 27 -0.09 15.90 -10.27
C ALA A 27 0.11 15.02 -9.02
N MET A 28 -0.75 15.14 -8.02
CA MET A 28 -0.73 14.27 -6.83
C MET A 28 -1.19 12.86 -7.19
N LEU A 29 -2.29 12.73 -7.93
CA LEU A 29 -2.78 11.43 -8.42
C LEU A 29 -1.73 10.71 -9.28
N ALA A 30 -1.04 11.44 -10.17
CA ALA A 30 0.05 10.88 -10.97
C ALA A 30 1.22 10.34 -10.13
N ARG A 31 1.51 10.94 -8.96
CA ARG A 31 2.51 10.38 -8.02
C ARG A 31 2.04 9.05 -7.43
N GLY A 32 0.75 8.94 -7.12
CA GLY A 32 0.14 7.68 -6.68
C GLY A 32 0.24 6.58 -7.73
N GLU A 33 -0.07 6.92 -8.98
CA GLU A 33 0.06 6.01 -10.13
C GLU A 33 1.52 5.56 -10.35
N TYR A 34 2.50 6.46 -10.16
CA TYR A 34 3.91 6.08 -10.18
C TYR A 34 4.26 5.05 -9.09
N GLY A 35 3.70 5.19 -7.89
CA GLY A 35 3.87 4.22 -6.81
C GLY A 35 3.47 2.81 -7.24
N ALA A 36 2.31 2.68 -7.87
CA ALA A 36 1.80 1.40 -8.38
C ALA A 36 2.59 0.87 -9.58
N ARG A 37 2.82 1.70 -10.61
CA ARG A 37 3.41 1.25 -11.89
C ARG A 37 4.92 1.09 -11.85
N VAL A 38 5.61 1.78 -10.94
CA VAL A 38 7.07 1.85 -10.93
C VAL A 38 7.65 1.56 -9.55
N GLY A 39 7.05 2.11 -8.48
CA GLY A 39 7.53 1.95 -7.10
C GLY A 39 7.52 0.49 -6.64
N VAL A 40 6.33 -0.13 -6.61
CA VAL A 40 6.14 -1.51 -6.17
C VAL A 40 7.01 -2.50 -6.96
N PRO A 41 7.04 -2.51 -8.31
CA PRO A 41 7.90 -3.41 -9.06
C PRO A 41 9.40 -3.29 -8.73
N ARG A 42 9.89 -2.07 -8.45
CA ARG A 42 11.28 -1.85 -8.04
C ARG A 42 11.57 -2.39 -6.64
N ILE A 43 10.65 -2.20 -5.71
CA ILE A 43 10.75 -2.74 -4.34
C ILE A 43 10.77 -4.27 -4.39
N LEU A 44 9.86 -4.89 -5.15
CA LEU A 44 9.82 -6.35 -5.32
C LEU A 44 11.12 -6.89 -5.92
N THR A 45 11.69 -6.20 -6.92
CA THR A 45 12.99 -6.56 -7.51
C THR A 45 14.10 -6.53 -6.45
N LEU A 46 14.13 -5.48 -5.61
CA LEU A 46 15.12 -5.35 -4.54
C LEU A 46 14.97 -6.45 -3.49
N LEU A 47 13.75 -6.69 -3.01
CA LEU A 47 13.48 -7.74 -2.01
C LEU A 47 13.87 -9.12 -2.54
N ALA A 48 13.58 -9.41 -3.81
CA ALA A 48 13.97 -10.65 -4.47
C ALA A 48 15.49 -10.81 -4.56
N GLN A 49 16.23 -9.73 -4.90
CA GLN A 49 17.69 -9.75 -4.97
C GLN A 49 18.35 -10.18 -3.64
N TYR A 50 17.74 -9.81 -2.51
CA TYR A 50 18.24 -10.16 -1.19
C TYR A 50 17.53 -11.37 -0.55
N GLY A 51 16.55 -11.98 -1.22
CA GLY A 51 15.78 -13.09 -0.68
C GLY A 51 14.95 -12.72 0.56
N ILE A 52 14.53 -11.45 0.69
CA ILE A 52 13.82 -10.92 1.86
C ILE A 52 12.31 -10.98 1.64
N LYS A 53 11.56 -11.42 2.66
CA LYS A 53 10.10 -11.28 2.73
C LYS A 53 9.71 -10.04 3.52
N ALA A 54 8.53 -9.51 3.22
CA ALA A 54 8.04 -8.25 3.74
C ALA A 54 6.50 -8.30 3.80
N THR A 55 5.92 -7.33 4.51
CA THR A 55 4.48 -7.13 4.62
C THR A 55 4.10 -5.85 3.87
N PHE A 56 3.09 -5.92 3.01
CA PHE A 56 2.54 -4.77 2.30
C PHE A 56 1.18 -4.44 2.88
N PHE A 57 1.03 -3.23 3.42
CA PHE A 57 -0.24 -2.68 3.86
C PHE A 57 -0.91 -2.03 2.66
N VAL A 58 -2.06 -2.56 2.22
CA VAL A 58 -2.68 -2.16 0.96
C VAL A 58 -4.12 -1.68 1.20
N PRO A 59 -4.45 -0.44 0.83
CA PRO A 59 -5.82 0.03 0.90
C PRO A 59 -6.72 -0.72 -0.10
N GLY A 60 -7.99 -0.95 0.26
CA GLY A 60 -8.96 -1.63 -0.61
C GLY A 60 -9.11 -0.96 -1.98
N HIS A 61 -9.18 0.38 -2.02
CA HIS A 61 -9.20 1.14 -3.27
C HIS A 61 -7.96 0.86 -4.14
N THR A 62 -6.79 0.71 -3.53
CA THR A 62 -5.55 0.40 -4.27
C THR A 62 -5.61 -0.98 -4.89
N ILE A 63 -6.20 -1.97 -4.19
CA ILE A 63 -6.44 -3.31 -4.74
C ILE A 63 -7.37 -3.22 -5.95
N ASP A 64 -8.48 -2.50 -5.85
CA ASP A 64 -9.43 -2.33 -6.96
C ASP A 64 -8.81 -1.59 -8.16
N SER A 65 -7.95 -0.60 -7.89
CA SER A 65 -7.35 0.24 -8.93
C SER A 65 -6.14 -0.39 -9.62
N PHE A 66 -5.35 -1.18 -8.89
CA PHE A 66 -4.09 -1.74 -9.35
C PHE A 66 -3.96 -3.23 -8.96
N PRO A 67 -4.88 -4.09 -9.44
CA PRO A 67 -4.88 -5.51 -9.05
C PRO A 67 -3.60 -6.23 -9.47
N GLU A 68 -3.03 -5.90 -10.64
CA GLU A 68 -1.81 -6.57 -11.14
C GLU A 68 -0.59 -6.38 -10.21
N PRO A 69 -0.20 -5.15 -9.79
CA PRO A 69 0.86 -4.99 -8.78
C PRO A 69 0.58 -5.73 -7.46
N VAL A 70 -0.68 -5.81 -7.02
CA VAL A 70 -1.05 -6.55 -5.80
C VAL A 70 -0.88 -8.06 -5.99
N GLU A 71 -1.29 -8.60 -7.14
CA GLU A 71 -1.04 -9.99 -7.52
C GLU A 71 0.45 -10.31 -7.61
N GLN A 72 1.28 -9.37 -8.07
CA GLN A 72 2.74 -9.52 -8.07
C GLN A 72 3.31 -9.62 -6.66
N ILE A 73 2.84 -8.78 -5.72
CA ILE A 73 3.22 -8.84 -4.30
C ILE A 73 2.88 -10.23 -3.72
N LEU A 74 1.65 -10.70 -3.94
CA LEU A 74 1.18 -12.00 -3.45
C LEU A 74 1.96 -13.16 -4.07
N SER A 75 2.16 -13.14 -5.39
CA SER A 75 2.87 -14.18 -6.14
C SER A 75 4.35 -14.26 -5.75
N ALA A 76 4.95 -13.14 -5.35
CA ALA A 76 6.30 -13.09 -4.80
C ALA A 76 6.37 -13.59 -3.35
N GLY A 77 5.27 -13.99 -2.73
CA GLY A 77 5.21 -14.59 -1.39
C GLY A 77 5.40 -13.59 -0.25
N HIS A 78 5.04 -12.32 -0.47
CA HIS A 78 4.93 -11.31 0.58
C HIS A 78 3.56 -11.39 1.26
N GLU A 79 3.47 -10.89 2.49
CA GLU A 79 2.20 -10.75 3.20
C GLU A 79 1.46 -9.50 2.70
N ILE A 80 0.14 -9.59 2.57
CA ILE A 80 -0.73 -8.44 2.33
C ILE A 80 -1.59 -8.22 3.57
N ALA A 81 -1.56 -7.01 4.10
CA ALA A 81 -2.28 -6.60 5.30
C ALA A 81 -3.23 -5.42 5.01
N HIS A 82 -4.27 -5.29 5.83
CA HIS A 82 -5.30 -4.26 5.70
C HIS A 82 -4.76 -2.85 5.97
N HIS A 83 -5.17 -1.88 5.14
CA HIS A 83 -4.79 -0.48 5.31
C HIS A 83 -5.93 0.50 4.96
N SER A 84 -7.14 0.26 5.50
CA SER A 84 -8.42 0.92 5.16
C SER A 84 -8.86 0.69 3.70
N TYR A 85 -10.02 1.18 3.29
CA TYR A 85 -10.41 1.20 1.88
C TYR A 85 -9.83 2.41 1.15
N ALA A 86 -10.13 3.63 1.61
CA ALA A 86 -9.78 4.86 0.89
C ALA A 86 -8.68 5.71 1.54
N HIS A 87 -7.96 5.18 2.54
CA HIS A 87 -6.88 5.89 3.25
C HIS A 87 -7.36 7.21 3.86
N ILE A 88 -8.56 7.18 4.44
CA ILE A 88 -9.16 8.30 5.16
C ILE A 88 -8.63 8.29 6.60
N ASP A 89 -8.38 9.48 7.17
CA ASP A 89 -7.97 9.60 8.57
C ASP A 89 -9.09 9.11 9.50
N PRO A 90 -8.88 8.00 10.23
CA PRO A 90 -9.92 7.42 11.07
C PRO A 90 -10.23 8.27 12.30
N SER A 91 -9.35 9.20 12.71
CA SER A 91 -9.56 10.03 13.90
C SER A 91 -10.74 11.00 13.76
N GLY A 92 -11.14 11.31 12.51
CA GLY A 92 -12.29 12.15 12.20
C GLY A 92 -13.56 11.37 11.85
N GLN A 93 -13.50 10.05 11.71
CA GLN A 93 -14.64 9.23 11.29
C GLN A 93 -15.56 8.90 12.47
N ALA A 94 -16.88 8.89 12.21
CA ALA A 94 -17.81 8.23 13.10
C ALA A 94 -17.59 6.70 13.02
N PRO A 95 -17.86 5.93 14.10
CA PRO A 95 -17.61 4.49 14.10
C PRO A 95 -18.32 3.69 12.99
N ALA A 96 -19.44 4.21 12.47
CA ALA A 96 -20.15 3.58 11.36
C ALA A 96 -19.48 3.85 10.00
N GLU A 97 -18.80 4.99 9.86
CA GLU A 97 -18.04 5.36 8.67
C GLU A 97 -16.74 4.54 8.63
N GLU A 98 -16.01 4.45 9.74
CA GLU A 98 -14.79 3.62 9.85
C GLU A 98 -15.05 2.14 9.59
N ARG A 99 -16.24 1.61 9.95
CA ARG A 99 -16.61 0.21 9.66
C ARG A 99 -16.98 -0.05 8.19
N ALA A 100 -17.31 1.01 7.46
CA ALA A 100 -17.70 0.93 6.05
C ALA A 100 -16.52 1.22 5.10
N ASP A 101 -15.56 2.01 5.57
CA ASP A 101 -14.21 2.14 5.02
C ASP A 101 -13.36 0.90 5.34
#